data_AF-A0A2S9XXT2-F1
#
_entry.id   AF-A0A2S9XXT2-F1
#
_cell.length_a   1.000
_cell.length_b   1.000
_cell.length_c   1.000
_cell.angle_alpha   90.00
_cell.angle_beta   90.00
_cell.angle_gamma   90.00
#
_symmetry.space_group_name_H-M   'P 1'
#
loop_
_entity.id
_entity.type
_entity.pdbx_description
1 polymer ?
#
loop_
_entity_poly.entity_id
_entity_poly.type
_entity_poly.pdbx_seq_one_letter_code
_entity_poly.pdbx_strand_id
1 'polypeptide(L)'
;MLAVALGFSPVVAFGLVAWWAHARETKLEIVNMLDVAPATKRSKRTRAVDAVVLHQMSFQRGNDLDRYRKVTAHFVIAPDGSVGQLHPMSARLVAPKGFNGRSVAIEFAGNLRAANGNWWSPETHGRDSLTAAQVESGRKLLRLLRSAGVRYVFAHRQSDYDKGNDPGPEIWSTVGQWGIEKLGLSDGGAQYAVDSGRPIPESWRTFDVNA
;
A
#
# COMPACT_ATOMS: atom_id res chain seq x y z
N MET A 1 -38.82 1.06 47.18
CA MET A 1 -38.10 1.52 45.96
C MET A 1 -36.73 0.88 45.98
N LEU A 2 -36.48 -0.09 45.10
CA LEU A 2 -35.19 -0.80 45.02
C LEU A 2 -34.40 -0.16 43.89
N ALA A 3 -33.40 0.65 44.22
CA ALA A 3 -32.44 1.15 43.24
C ALA A 3 -31.45 0.02 42.94
N VAL A 4 -31.58 -0.59 41.77
CA VAL A 4 -30.57 -1.52 41.24
C VAL A 4 -29.43 -0.67 40.68
N ALA A 5 -28.37 -0.49 41.46
CA ALA A 5 -27.10 0.02 40.96
C ALA A 5 -26.42 -1.10 40.18
N LEU A 6 -26.49 -1.04 38.85
CA LEU A 6 -25.68 -1.89 37.96
C LEU A 6 -24.22 -1.44 38.04
N GLY A 7 -23.51 -1.91 39.06
CA GLY A 7 -22.06 -1.77 39.16
C GLY A 7 -21.39 -2.69 38.15
N PHE A 8 -21.04 -2.17 36.98
CA PHE A 8 -20.11 -2.87 36.10
C PHE A 8 -18.74 -2.92 36.81
N SER A 9 -18.22 -4.12 37.03
CA SER A 9 -16.88 -4.31 37.60
C SER A 9 -15.86 -3.52 36.77
N PRO A 10 -14.92 -2.78 37.39
CA PRO A 10 -13.96 -1.94 36.69
C PRO A 10 -13.23 -2.67 35.56
N VAL A 11 -12.98 -3.98 35.70
CA VAL A 11 -12.37 -4.83 34.66
C VAL A 11 -13.17 -4.84 33.35
N VAL A 12 -14.50 -4.89 33.40
CA VAL A 12 -15.36 -4.88 32.20
C VAL A 12 -15.38 -3.50 31.56
N ALA A 13 -15.40 -2.44 32.37
CA ALA A 13 -15.32 -1.07 31.87
C ALA A 13 -13.96 -0.77 31.20
N PHE A 14 -12.84 -1.20 31.80
CA PHE A 14 -11.51 -1.10 31.20
C PHE A 14 -11.38 -1.96 29.93
N GLY A 15 -11.95 -3.16 29.91
CA GLY A 15 -11.98 -4.01 28.71
C GLY A 15 -12.74 -3.38 27.54
N LEU A 16 -13.89 -2.75 27.80
CA LEU A 16 -14.67 -2.05 26.77
C LEU A 16 -13.97 -0.78 26.27
N VAL A 17 -13.33 -0.02 27.16
CA VAL A 17 -12.55 1.17 26.77
C VAL A 17 -11.31 0.77 25.97
N ALA A 18 -10.57 -0.26 26.40
CA ALA A 18 -9.41 -0.78 25.67
C ALA A 18 -9.83 -1.35 24.30
N TRP A 19 -10.93 -2.09 24.25
CA TRP A 19 -11.48 -2.60 22.99
C TRP A 19 -11.93 -1.47 22.06
N TRP A 20 -12.60 -0.43 22.60
CA TRP A 20 -13.06 0.71 21.80
C TRP A 20 -11.91 1.61 21.34
N ALA A 21 -10.89 1.80 22.17
CA ALA A 21 -9.65 2.49 21.82
C ALA A 21 -8.90 1.71 20.73
N HIS A 22 -8.75 0.39 20.90
CA HIS A 22 -8.16 -0.50 19.90
C HIS A 22 -8.95 -0.47 18.59
N ALA A 23 -10.28 -0.54 18.64
CA ALA A 23 -11.13 -0.46 17.46
C ALA A 23 -11.00 0.90 16.74
N ARG A 24 -10.81 2.00 17.47
CA ARG A 24 -10.51 3.31 16.87
C ARG A 24 -9.12 3.37 16.24
N GLU A 25 -8.09 2.83 16.89
CA GLU A 25 -6.74 2.71 16.33
C GLU A 25 -6.69 1.81 15.08
N THR A 26 -7.62 0.86 14.94
CA THR A 26 -7.68 0.01 13.74
C THR A 26 -8.23 0.71 12.50
N LYS A 27 -8.89 1.88 12.63
CA LYS A 27 -9.43 2.60 11.47
C LYS A 27 -8.30 3.36 10.76
N LEU A 28 -8.05 3.01 9.51
CA LEU A 28 -7.13 3.76 8.66
C LEU A 28 -7.70 5.15 8.38
N GLU A 29 -6.96 6.19 8.75
CA GLU A 29 -7.20 7.54 8.29
C GLU A 29 -6.53 7.75 6.92
N ILE A 30 -7.29 8.31 5.97
CA ILE A 30 -6.77 8.65 4.64
C ILE A 30 -6.97 10.16 4.46
N VAL A 31 -5.86 10.88 4.34
CA VAL A 31 -5.87 12.31 4.07
C VAL A 31 -6.29 12.54 2.63
N ASN A 32 -7.38 13.28 2.43
CA ASN A 32 -7.83 13.67 1.10
C ASN A 32 -6.90 14.75 0.53
N MET A 33 -6.24 14.45 -0.58
CA MET A 33 -5.31 15.37 -1.26
C MET A 33 -5.72 15.65 -2.71
N LEU A 34 -6.98 15.37 -3.05
CA LEU A 34 -7.48 15.48 -4.42
C LEU A 34 -7.37 16.91 -4.98
N ASP A 35 -7.44 17.94 -4.15
CA ASP A 35 -7.41 19.33 -4.60
C ASP A 35 -5.98 19.85 -4.81
N VAL A 36 -5.00 19.26 -4.13
CA VAL A 36 -3.59 19.67 -4.21
C VAL A 36 -2.76 18.84 -5.20
N ALA A 37 -3.22 17.63 -5.53
CA ALA A 37 -2.56 16.75 -6.50
C ALA A 37 -2.92 17.13 -7.95
N PRO A 38 -1.95 17.27 -8.87
CA PRO A 38 -2.20 17.78 -10.22
C PRO A 38 -3.27 17.00 -11.00
N ALA A 39 -4.36 17.67 -11.36
CA ALA A 39 -5.45 17.07 -12.15
C ALA A 39 -5.01 16.65 -13.56
N THR A 40 -3.95 17.26 -14.10
CA THR A 40 -3.37 16.95 -15.42
C THR A 40 -2.85 15.52 -15.55
N LYS A 41 -2.66 14.80 -14.44
CA LYS A 41 -2.27 13.38 -14.44
C LYS A 41 -3.42 12.41 -14.64
N ARG A 42 -4.66 12.91 -14.54
CA ARG A 42 -5.88 12.11 -14.55
C ARG A 42 -6.38 11.96 -15.98
N SER A 43 -6.75 10.73 -16.32
CA SER A 43 -7.47 10.42 -17.56
C SER A 43 -8.77 9.69 -17.22
N LYS A 44 -9.74 9.70 -18.14
CA LYS A 44 -10.99 8.97 -17.97
C LYS A 44 -10.71 7.48 -17.83
N ARG A 45 -11.30 6.84 -16.81
CA ARG A 45 -11.31 5.39 -16.68
C ARG A 45 -12.54 4.81 -17.37
N THR A 46 -12.35 3.68 -18.05
CA THR A 46 -13.42 2.98 -18.78
C THR A 46 -13.76 1.60 -18.21
N ARG A 47 -12.98 1.12 -17.24
CA ARG A 47 -13.15 -0.19 -16.60
C ARG A 47 -13.33 -0.03 -15.09
N ALA A 48 -14.07 -0.95 -14.49
CA ALA A 48 -14.13 -1.06 -13.04
C ALA A 48 -12.73 -1.33 -12.46
N VAL A 49 -12.46 -0.79 -11.27
CA VAL A 49 -11.25 -1.10 -10.51
C VAL A 49 -11.48 -2.44 -9.83
N ASP A 50 -10.62 -3.41 -10.11
CA ASP A 50 -10.61 -4.68 -9.40
C ASP A 50 -9.21 -5.14 -9.00
N ALA A 51 -8.21 -4.28 -9.24
CA ALA A 51 -6.82 -4.54 -8.91
C ALA A 51 -6.20 -3.38 -8.14
N VAL A 52 -5.13 -3.69 -7.42
CA VAL A 52 -4.19 -2.72 -6.88
C VAL A 52 -2.79 -3.09 -7.35
N VAL A 53 -1.98 -2.09 -7.67
CA VAL A 53 -0.56 -2.25 -7.96
C VAL A 53 0.23 -1.57 -6.86
N LEU A 54 1.12 -2.34 -6.23
CA LEU A 54 2.04 -1.85 -5.22
C LEU A 54 3.30 -1.32 -5.89
N HIS A 55 3.79 -0.19 -5.37
CA HIS A 55 4.97 0.48 -5.87
C HIS A 55 5.90 0.93 -4.74
N GLN A 56 7.19 1.05 -5.03
CA GLN A 56 8.09 1.91 -4.26
C GLN A 56 8.47 3.16 -5.04
N MET A 57 8.64 4.28 -4.33
CA MET A 57 8.99 5.55 -4.96
C MET A 57 10.46 5.65 -5.36
N SER A 58 11.33 4.80 -4.81
CA SER A 58 12.80 4.89 -4.88
C SER A 58 13.39 6.18 -4.30
N PHE A 59 12.61 6.90 -3.50
CA PHE A 59 13.00 8.08 -2.73
C PHE A 59 12.02 8.30 -1.58
N GLN A 60 12.42 9.08 -0.57
CA GLN A 60 11.50 9.64 0.41
C GLN A 60 11.69 11.16 0.59
N ARG A 61 10.69 11.81 1.17
CA ARG A 61 10.64 13.25 1.47
C ARG A 61 10.12 13.48 2.90
N GLY A 62 10.35 12.54 3.81
CA GLY A 62 9.86 12.60 5.19
C GLY A 62 8.36 12.34 5.30
N ASN A 63 7.74 12.82 6.37
CA ASN A 63 6.35 12.47 6.71
C ASN A 63 5.29 13.43 6.15
N ASP A 64 5.72 14.58 5.60
CA ASP A 64 4.81 15.56 5.03
C ASP A 64 4.25 15.07 3.68
N LEU A 65 2.97 14.67 3.69
CA LEU A 65 2.25 14.19 2.51
C LEU A 65 2.25 15.20 1.36
N ASP A 66 2.27 16.51 1.62
CA ASP A 66 2.26 17.54 0.57
C ASP A 66 3.50 17.46 -0.33
N ARG A 67 4.63 16.99 0.23
CA ARG A 67 5.88 16.77 -0.54
C ARG A 67 5.77 15.64 -1.56
N TYR A 68 4.73 14.80 -1.44
CA TYR A 68 4.43 13.71 -2.36
C TYR A 68 3.29 14.01 -3.33
N ARG A 69 2.65 15.20 -3.28
CA ARG A 69 1.50 15.53 -4.15
C ARG A 69 1.75 15.37 -5.65
N LYS A 70 3.02 15.39 -6.07
CA LYS A 70 3.47 15.20 -7.46
C LYS A 70 3.86 13.76 -7.78
N VAL A 71 3.64 12.78 -6.90
CA VAL A 71 3.72 11.35 -7.24
C VAL A 71 2.53 11.00 -8.16
N THR A 72 2.71 10.07 -9.11
CA THR A 72 1.63 9.64 -10.01
C THR A 72 1.02 8.36 -9.47
N ALA A 73 0.24 8.45 -8.40
CA ALA A 73 -0.46 7.31 -7.81
C ALA A 73 -1.79 7.70 -7.22
N HIS A 74 -2.65 6.71 -6.93
CA HIS A 74 -3.91 6.97 -6.24
C HIS A 74 -3.66 7.23 -4.77
N PHE A 75 -2.77 6.45 -4.16
CA PHE A 75 -2.40 6.55 -2.76
C PHE A 75 -0.89 6.61 -2.59
N VAL A 76 -0.46 7.35 -1.58
CA VAL A 76 0.92 7.36 -1.09
C VAL A 76 0.95 7.01 0.38
N ILE A 77 2.01 6.33 0.83
CA ILE A 77 2.23 5.99 2.23
C ILE A 77 3.60 6.52 2.66
N ALA A 78 3.58 7.50 3.56
CA ALA A 78 4.78 8.13 4.11
C ALA A 78 5.46 7.22 5.18
N PRO A 79 6.71 7.51 5.59
CA PRO A 79 7.45 6.65 6.52
C PRO A 79 6.77 6.44 7.88
N ASP A 80 6.00 7.41 8.38
CA ASP A 80 5.21 7.28 9.61
C ASP A 80 3.88 6.51 9.44
N GLY A 81 3.60 6.00 8.23
CA GLY A 81 2.37 5.31 7.90
C GLY A 81 1.23 6.23 7.44
N SER A 82 1.41 7.56 7.46
CA SER A 82 0.39 8.48 6.96
C SER A 82 0.01 8.16 5.51
N VAL A 83 -1.29 8.04 5.25
CA VAL A 83 -1.82 7.70 3.91
C VAL A 83 -2.48 8.92 3.29
N GLY A 84 -1.99 9.34 2.13
CA GLY A 84 -2.59 10.39 1.32
C GLY A 84 -3.28 9.84 0.07
N GLN A 85 -4.52 10.27 -0.20
CA GLN A 85 -5.20 9.99 -1.47
C GLN A 85 -4.98 11.16 -2.44
N LEU A 86 -4.08 10.97 -3.41
CA LEU A 86 -3.75 11.98 -4.41
C LEU A 86 -4.77 12.04 -5.55
N HIS A 87 -5.32 10.90 -5.96
CA HIS A 87 -6.22 10.82 -7.11
C HIS A 87 -7.43 9.92 -6.83
N PRO A 88 -8.62 10.26 -7.36
CA PRO A 88 -9.81 9.47 -7.10
C PRO A 88 -9.69 8.10 -7.78
N MET A 89 -10.22 7.04 -7.17
CA MET A 89 -10.16 5.68 -7.74
C MET A 89 -10.81 5.60 -9.14
N SER A 90 -11.77 6.49 -9.42
CA SER A 90 -12.42 6.63 -10.73
C SER A 90 -11.51 7.23 -11.81
N ALA A 91 -10.39 7.87 -11.46
CA ALA A 91 -9.41 8.34 -12.43
C ALA A 91 -8.47 7.20 -12.85
N ARG A 92 -8.15 7.17 -14.15
CA ARG A 92 -7.04 6.38 -14.68
C ARG A 92 -5.76 7.22 -14.62
N LEU A 93 -4.68 6.61 -14.15
CA LEU A 93 -3.33 7.18 -14.16
C LEU A 93 -2.46 6.42 -15.15
N VAL A 94 -1.33 7.02 -15.55
CA VAL A 94 -0.28 6.37 -16.34
C VAL A 94 0.85 5.99 -15.40
N ALA A 95 0.59 5.01 -14.52
CA ALA A 95 1.55 4.57 -13.51
C ALA A 95 1.90 3.09 -13.70
N PRO A 96 0.98 2.12 -13.52
CA PRO A 96 1.24 0.72 -13.85
C PRO A 96 0.87 0.39 -15.30
N LYS A 97 1.81 0.56 -16.26
CA LYS A 97 1.66 0.33 -17.72
C LYS A 97 0.49 -0.61 -18.10
N GLY A 98 0.67 -1.92 -17.90
CA GLY A 98 -0.28 -2.98 -18.28
C GLY A 98 -1.55 -3.11 -17.42
N PHE A 99 -1.56 -2.53 -16.22
CA PHE A 99 -2.70 -2.61 -15.30
C PHE A 99 -3.52 -1.31 -15.19
N ASN A 100 -3.04 -0.21 -15.78
CA ASN A 100 -3.60 1.15 -15.68
C ASN A 100 -5.14 1.22 -15.81
N GLY A 101 -5.70 0.42 -16.73
CA GLY A 101 -7.15 0.44 -16.99
C GLY A 101 -8.00 -0.05 -15.81
N ARG A 102 -7.49 -0.98 -15.00
CA ARG A 102 -8.25 -1.73 -13.98
C ARG A 102 -7.71 -1.63 -12.56
N SER A 103 -6.58 -0.96 -12.36
CA SER A 103 -5.95 -0.86 -11.05
C SER A 103 -5.93 0.54 -10.46
N VAL A 104 -5.79 0.60 -9.13
CA VAL A 104 -5.25 1.76 -8.43
C VAL A 104 -3.79 1.51 -8.04
N ALA A 105 -3.00 2.56 -7.93
CA ALA A 105 -1.59 2.49 -7.52
C ALA A 105 -1.42 2.94 -6.07
N ILE A 106 -0.65 2.19 -5.29
CA ILE A 106 -0.18 2.56 -3.94
C ILE A 106 1.35 2.68 -4.01
N GLU A 107 1.85 3.86 -3.70
CA GLU A 107 3.29 4.16 -3.65
C GLU A 107 3.77 4.27 -2.20
N PHE A 108 4.79 3.49 -1.86
CA PHE A 108 5.45 3.55 -0.55
C PHE A 108 6.68 4.45 -0.66
N ALA A 109 6.77 5.45 0.22
CA ALA A 109 7.96 6.29 0.32
C ALA A 109 9.18 5.48 0.78
N GLY A 110 10.31 5.68 0.10
CA GLY A 110 11.57 5.05 0.44
C GLY A 110 12.35 4.64 -0.81
N ASN A 111 13.68 4.68 -0.70
CA ASN A 111 14.58 3.92 -1.55
C ASN A 111 14.84 2.58 -0.87
N LEU A 112 14.10 1.54 -1.27
CA LEU A 112 14.08 0.26 -0.56
C LEU A 112 15.03 -0.75 -1.20
N ARG A 113 15.54 -1.67 -0.36
CA ARG A 113 16.57 -2.63 -0.75
C ARG A 113 16.02 -3.61 -1.78
N ALA A 114 16.81 -3.87 -2.81
CA ALA A 114 16.56 -4.94 -3.76
C ALA A 114 16.98 -6.30 -3.20
N ALA A 115 16.46 -7.38 -3.77
CA ALA A 115 16.78 -8.74 -3.31
C ALA A 115 18.27 -9.11 -3.46
N ASN A 116 19.03 -8.41 -4.32
CA ASN A 116 20.49 -8.56 -4.44
C ASN A 116 21.28 -7.70 -3.44
N GLY A 117 20.59 -7.06 -2.50
CA GLY A 117 21.18 -6.21 -1.47
C GLY A 117 21.48 -4.78 -1.88
N ASN A 118 21.16 -4.37 -3.11
CA ASN A 118 21.45 -3.03 -3.62
C ASN A 118 20.28 -2.06 -3.46
N TRP A 119 20.57 -0.76 -3.53
CA TRP A 119 19.60 0.32 -3.58
C TRP A 119 19.71 1.08 -4.89
N TRP A 120 18.66 1.77 -5.30
CA TRP A 120 18.71 2.60 -6.50
C TRP A 120 19.36 3.95 -6.18
N SER A 121 20.51 4.26 -6.80
CA SER A 121 21.22 5.54 -6.60
C SER A 121 21.33 5.98 -5.12
N PRO A 122 21.89 5.14 -4.23
CA PRO A 122 21.82 5.34 -2.78
C PRO A 122 22.51 6.61 -2.29
N GLU A 123 23.53 7.10 -3.00
CA GLU A 123 24.21 8.35 -2.65
C GLU A 123 23.32 9.59 -2.87
N THR A 124 22.26 9.47 -3.68
CA THR A 124 21.30 10.55 -3.93
C THR A 124 20.03 10.40 -3.10
N HIS A 125 19.55 9.16 -2.93
CA HIS A 125 18.22 8.89 -2.35
C HIS A 125 18.26 8.22 -0.98
N GLY A 126 19.45 7.94 -0.45
CA GLY A 126 19.61 7.24 0.81
C GLY A 126 19.44 5.74 0.67
N ARG A 127 19.54 5.04 1.81
CA ARG A 127 19.33 3.59 1.93
C ARG A 127 18.24 3.40 2.98
N ASP A 128 16.99 3.39 2.53
CA ASP A 128 15.85 3.27 3.44
C ASP A 128 15.47 1.80 3.63
N SER A 129 14.64 1.57 4.66
CA SER A 129 13.95 0.31 4.93
C SER A 129 12.47 0.59 5.13
N LEU A 130 11.62 -0.37 4.75
CA LEU A 130 10.18 -0.26 4.90
C LEU A 130 9.81 -0.24 6.39
N THR A 131 9.12 0.80 6.83
CA THR A 131 8.80 0.94 8.26
C THR A 131 7.63 0.05 8.67
N ALA A 132 7.56 -0.31 9.95
CA ALA A 132 6.41 -1.05 10.49
C ALA A 132 5.08 -0.31 10.29
N ALA A 133 5.10 1.02 10.41
CA ALA A 133 3.92 1.87 10.21
C ALA A 133 3.44 1.87 8.75
N GLN A 134 4.39 1.83 7.79
CA GLN A 134 4.07 1.65 6.38
C GLN A 134 3.45 0.27 6.11
N VAL A 135 4.02 -0.80 6.69
CA VAL A 135 3.46 -2.16 6.57
C VAL A 135 2.03 -2.19 7.10
N GLU A 136 1.79 -1.66 8.29
CA GLU A 136 0.47 -1.63 8.91
C GLU A 136 -0.54 -0.88 8.04
N SER A 137 -0.17 0.31 7.58
CA SER A 137 -1.04 1.17 6.77
C SER A 137 -1.30 0.58 5.39
N GLY A 138 -0.30 -0.05 4.76
CA GLY A 138 -0.45 -0.80 3.52
C GLY A 138 -1.44 -1.94 3.67
N ARG A 139 -1.32 -2.75 4.74
CA ARG A 139 -2.25 -3.85 5.04
C ARG A 139 -3.67 -3.36 5.30
N LYS A 140 -3.84 -2.29 6.08
CA LYS A 140 -5.15 -1.67 6.32
C LYS A 140 -5.77 -1.14 5.02
N LEU A 141 -4.96 -0.50 4.16
CA LEU A 141 -5.42 0.02 2.87
C LEU A 141 -5.84 -1.10 1.92
N LEU A 142 -5.07 -2.21 1.86
CA LEU A 142 -5.47 -3.39 1.08
C LEU A 142 -6.81 -3.96 1.55
N ARG A 143 -7.05 -4.02 2.86
CA ARG A 143 -8.34 -4.48 3.42
C ARG A 143 -9.50 -3.56 3.01
N LEU A 144 -9.29 -2.25 3.04
CA LEU A 144 -10.28 -1.26 2.59
C LEU A 144 -10.60 -1.46 1.10
N LEU A 145 -9.57 -1.54 0.26
CA LEU A 145 -9.70 -1.71 -1.19
C LEU A 145 -10.37 -3.04 -1.55
N ARG A 146 -10.03 -4.13 -0.85
CA ARG A 146 -10.69 -5.43 -1.00
C ARG A 146 -12.19 -5.33 -0.71
N SER A 147 -12.55 -4.61 0.35
CA SER A 147 -13.96 -4.38 0.71
C SER A 147 -14.70 -3.52 -0.33
N ALA A 148 -13.97 -2.71 -1.10
CA ALA A 148 -14.47 -1.94 -2.24
C ALA A 148 -14.49 -2.72 -3.57
N GLY A 149 -14.18 -4.02 -3.56
CA GLY A 149 -14.26 -4.89 -4.75
C GLY A 149 -12.92 -5.19 -5.44
N VAL A 150 -11.79 -4.77 -4.87
CA VAL A 150 -10.47 -5.21 -5.35
C VAL A 150 -10.28 -6.70 -5.06
N ARG A 151 -9.87 -7.45 -6.08
CA ARG A 151 -9.63 -8.90 -6.05
C ARG A 151 -8.18 -9.26 -6.34
N TYR A 152 -7.44 -8.35 -6.96
CA TYR A 152 -6.06 -8.60 -7.38
C TYR A 152 -5.08 -7.65 -6.72
N VAL A 153 -3.91 -8.16 -6.34
CA VAL A 153 -2.75 -7.39 -5.89
C VAL A 153 -1.57 -7.73 -6.77
N PHE A 154 -0.98 -6.72 -7.41
CA PHE A 154 0.14 -6.90 -8.32
C PHE A 154 1.33 -6.03 -7.92
N ALA A 155 2.50 -6.39 -8.43
CA ALA A 155 3.67 -5.54 -8.47
C ALA A 155 3.80 -4.84 -9.82
N HIS A 156 4.41 -3.66 -9.84
CA HIS A 156 4.71 -2.99 -11.12
C HIS A 156 5.61 -3.85 -12.03
N ARG A 157 6.58 -4.57 -11.44
CA ARG A 157 7.43 -5.56 -12.14
C ARG A 157 6.64 -6.52 -13.02
N GLN A 158 5.44 -6.93 -12.62
CA GLN A 158 4.61 -7.86 -13.39
C GLN A 158 4.08 -7.27 -14.70
N SER A 159 4.28 -5.97 -14.97
CA SER A 159 3.87 -5.31 -16.21
C SER A 159 4.98 -4.55 -16.94
N ASP A 160 6.18 -4.48 -16.36
CA ASP A 160 7.27 -3.69 -16.94
C ASP A 160 8.65 -4.27 -16.60
N TYR A 161 9.41 -4.65 -17.63
CA TYR A 161 10.78 -5.15 -17.52
C TYR A 161 11.70 -4.18 -16.75
N ASP A 162 11.58 -2.87 -17.02
CA ASP A 162 12.45 -1.84 -16.44
C ASP A 162 12.18 -1.62 -14.94
N LYS A 163 11.09 -2.18 -14.44
CA LYS A 163 10.64 -2.07 -13.04
C LYS A 163 11.00 -3.30 -12.25
N GLY A 164 12.21 -3.81 -12.47
CA GLY A 164 12.70 -5.04 -11.88
C GLY A 164 12.63 -5.09 -10.35
N ASN A 165 12.80 -3.97 -9.65
CA ASN A 165 12.72 -3.94 -8.19
C ASN A 165 11.43 -3.29 -7.63
N ASP A 166 10.39 -3.13 -8.45
CA ASP A 166 9.18 -2.41 -8.03
C ASP A 166 8.02 -3.39 -7.77
N PRO A 167 7.46 -3.48 -6.53
CA PRO A 167 7.73 -2.64 -5.35
C PRO A 167 8.94 -3.06 -4.52
N GLY A 168 9.52 -4.23 -4.82
CA GLY A 168 10.67 -4.75 -4.10
C GLY A 168 10.28 -5.80 -3.07
N PRO A 169 11.27 -6.54 -2.55
CA PRO A 169 11.04 -7.69 -1.69
C PRO A 169 10.38 -7.34 -0.35
N GLU A 170 10.76 -6.20 0.27
CA GLU A 170 10.21 -5.79 1.57
C GLU A 170 8.70 -5.53 1.49
N ILE A 171 8.26 -4.72 0.51
CA ILE A 171 6.82 -4.44 0.32
C ILE A 171 6.08 -5.71 -0.10
N TRP A 172 6.67 -6.50 -1.00
CA TRP A 172 5.99 -7.69 -1.48
C TRP A 172 5.76 -8.70 -0.37
N SER A 173 6.80 -9.12 0.35
CA SER A 173 6.68 -10.10 1.45
C SER A 173 5.73 -9.63 2.55
N THR A 174 5.83 -8.36 2.96
CA THR A 174 5.09 -7.87 4.14
C THR A 174 3.68 -7.40 3.83
N VAL A 175 3.40 -6.90 2.62
CA VAL A 175 2.10 -6.33 2.24
C VAL A 175 1.43 -7.12 1.12
N GLY A 176 2.13 -7.37 0.01
CA GLY A 176 1.58 -8.07 -1.16
C GLY A 176 1.20 -9.52 -0.86
N GLN A 177 2.18 -10.32 -0.45
CA GLN A 177 2.03 -11.72 -0.05
C GLN A 177 1.07 -11.87 1.13
N TRP A 178 1.16 -10.98 2.13
CA TRP A 178 0.17 -10.92 3.21
C TRP A 178 -1.26 -10.70 2.69
N GLY A 179 -1.45 -9.85 1.68
CA GLY A 179 -2.75 -9.61 1.05
C GLY A 179 -3.31 -10.86 0.37
N ILE A 180 -2.45 -11.67 -0.24
CA ILE A 180 -2.83 -12.97 -0.81
C ILE A 180 -3.28 -13.91 0.31
N GLU A 181 -2.44 -14.09 1.33
CA GLU A 181 -2.66 -15.10 2.39
C GLU A 181 -3.80 -14.75 3.34
N LYS A 182 -3.98 -13.46 3.65
CA LYS A 182 -4.92 -13.01 4.69
C LYS A 182 -6.20 -12.42 4.14
N LEU A 183 -6.18 -11.87 2.93
CA LEU A 183 -7.36 -11.26 2.30
C LEU A 183 -7.90 -12.06 1.11
N GLY A 184 -7.17 -13.10 0.67
CA GLY A 184 -7.55 -13.91 -0.48
C GLY A 184 -7.42 -13.16 -1.81
N LEU A 185 -6.56 -12.14 -1.88
CA LEU A 185 -6.25 -11.46 -3.13
C LEU A 185 -5.43 -12.38 -4.05
N SER A 186 -5.52 -12.17 -5.37
CA SER A 186 -4.72 -12.91 -6.34
C SER A 186 -3.65 -12.02 -6.99
N ASP A 187 -2.45 -12.55 -7.19
CA ASP A 187 -1.40 -11.95 -8.01
C ASP A 187 -1.32 -12.54 -9.42
N GLY A 188 -2.30 -13.37 -9.80
CA GLY A 188 -2.36 -14.11 -11.06
C GLY A 188 -1.59 -15.43 -11.07
N GLY A 189 -0.83 -15.75 -10.01
CA GLY A 189 -0.08 -16.99 -9.88
C GLY A 189 1.42 -16.87 -10.20
N ALA A 190 2.17 -17.95 -9.97
CA ALA A 190 3.64 -17.95 -9.91
C ALA A 190 4.35 -17.44 -11.19
N GLN A 191 3.74 -17.59 -12.36
CA GLN A 191 4.31 -17.18 -13.65
C GLN A 191 3.58 -15.98 -14.25
N TYR A 192 2.71 -15.31 -13.49
CA TYR A 192 1.89 -14.25 -14.03
C TYR A 192 2.68 -12.96 -14.23
N ALA A 193 2.70 -12.53 -15.48
CA ALA A 193 3.11 -11.22 -15.93
C ALA A 193 2.32 -10.84 -17.19
N VAL A 194 2.28 -9.55 -17.49
CA VAL A 194 1.69 -8.97 -18.70
C VAL A 194 2.71 -8.09 -19.40
N ASP A 195 2.46 -7.78 -20.68
CA ASP A 195 3.35 -6.96 -21.51
C ASP A 195 4.81 -7.46 -21.47
N SER A 196 5.76 -6.59 -21.13
CA SER A 196 7.18 -6.93 -20.96
C SER A 196 7.54 -7.33 -19.51
N GLY A 197 6.54 -7.46 -18.64
CA GLY A 197 6.73 -7.70 -17.22
C GLY A 197 7.39 -9.04 -16.90
N ARG A 198 7.75 -9.18 -15.63
CA ARG A 198 8.34 -10.41 -15.07
C ARG A 198 7.55 -10.86 -13.85
N PRO A 199 7.39 -12.17 -13.64
CA PRO A 199 6.72 -12.68 -12.45
C PRO A 199 7.42 -12.22 -11.16
N ILE A 200 6.65 -12.30 -10.08
CA ILE A 200 7.19 -12.16 -8.73
C ILE A 200 8.13 -13.34 -8.45
N PRO A 201 9.41 -13.09 -8.12
CA PRO A 201 10.33 -14.16 -7.77
C PRO A 201 9.98 -14.75 -6.40
N GLU A 202 10.26 -16.04 -6.22
CA GLU A 202 10.00 -16.73 -4.95
C GLU A 202 10.73 -16.08 -3.77
N SER A 203 11.94 -15.55 -4.02
CA SER A 203 12.73 -14.84 -3.01
C SER A 203 12.06 -13.59 -2.45
N TRP A 204 11.04 -13.03 -3.12
CA TRP A 204 10.25 -11.92 -2.58
C TRP A 204 9.10 -12.39 -1.70
N ARG A 205 8.60 -13.62 -1.87
CA ARG A 205 7.45 -14.13 -1.11
C ARG A 205 7.81 -14.46 0.32
N THR A 206 9.03 -14.94 0.53
CA THR A 206 9.57 -15.35 1.84
C THR A 206 10.69 -14.44 2.33
N PHE A 207 10.81 -13.24 1.77
CA PHE A 207 11.90 -12.32 2.11
C PHE A 207 11.88 -11.95 3.59
N ASP A 208 12.99 -12.19 4.28
CA ASP A 208 13.18 -11.74 5.66
C ASP A 208 13.75 -10.32 5.64
N VAL A 209 12.95 -9.38 6.15
CA VAL A 209 13.31 -7.96 6.23
C VAL A 209 14.43 -7.69 7.26
N ASN A 210 14.77 -8.67 8.10
CA ASN A 210 15.82 -8.55 9.13
C ASN A 210 17.11 -9.34 8.79
N ALA A 211 17.15 -9.99 7.62
CA ALA A 211 18.28 -10.82 7.19
C ALA A 211 19.39 -10.06 6.43
#